data_AF-A0A7Y4K115-F1
#
_entry.id   AF-A0A7Y4K115-F1
#
_cell.length_a   1.000
_cell.length_b   1.000
_cell.length_c   1.000
_cell.angle_alpha   90.00
_cell.angle_beta   90.00
_cell.angle_gamma   90.00
#
_symmetry.space_group_name_H-M   'P 1'
#
loop_
_entity.id
_entity.type
_entity.pdbx_description
1 polymer ?
#
loop_
_entity_poly.entity_id
_entity_poly.type
_entity_poly.pdbx_seq_one_letter_code
_entity_poly.pdbx_strand_id
1 'polypeptide(L)'
;MNPVATVLRALGGGGLPRTYWVLWVGTFVNRLGSFVAPFLALYLTRERGFSVEQTGFIVALNGAGAVMAAPLGGMLADRVGRRLTLAGGLWLGAGAMLFIGFSETPGRIAVAAFMLGILGDLYRPAVSAAVADVVPPRDRARAYGMLYWVINLGFAIALPLAGLLAGLGYRLLFIADAVTTFLYGCCVWAFVPETRPQAATEHQARSTLGDLLTPFRDGVYLAFCLPVFALALLFFQSTLSLPLTLSARGLTPADYGLVMAVNGVLIVALQPFVTRAVGRVRRSTALALAGVLT
;
A
#
# COMPACT_ATOMS: atom_id res chain seq x y z
N MET A 1 -20.19 14.90 -21.16
CA MET A 1 -18.96 15.51 -20.59
C MET A 1 -18.34 14.48 -19.64
N ASN A 2 -17.11 14.03 -19.84
CA ASN A 2 -16.52 12.95 -19.03
C ASN A 2 -16.12 13.51 -17.65
N PRO A 3 -16.80 13.14 -16.54
CA PRO A 3 -16.52 13.69 -15.21
C PRO A 3 -15.09 13.36 -14.77
N VAL A 4 -14.55 12.22 -15.18
CA VAL A 4 -13.16 11.83 -14.95
C VAL A 4 -12.21 12.81 -15.63
N ALA A 5 -12.45 13.21 -16.89
CA ALA A 5 -11.59 14.17 -17.58
C ALA A 5 -11.59 15.56 -16.93
N THR A 6 -12.68 15.93 -16.26
CA THR A 6 -12.82 17.23 -15.56
C THR A 6 -12.06 17.21 -14.24
N VAL A 7 -12.18 16.12 -13.46
CA VAL A 7 -11.41 15.90 -12.23
C VAL A 7 -9.91 15.77 -12.54
N LEU A 8 -9.55 15.04 -13.60
CA LEU A 8 -8.17 14.90 -14.04
C LEU A 8 -7.57 16.25 -14.46
N ARG A 9 -8.30 17.11 -15.19
CA ARG A 9 -7.82 18.47 -15.50
C ARG A 9 -7.73 19.36 -14.27
N ALA A 10 -8.66 19.27 -13.32
CA ALA A 10 -8.63 20.03 -12.06
C ALA A 10 -7.47 19.61 -11.14
N LEU A 11 -7.06 18.33 -11.19
CA LEU A 11 -5.85 17.79 -10.56
C LEU A 11 -4.57 18.02 -11.40
N GLY A 12 -4.68 18.76 -12.52
CA GLY A 12 -3.57 19.09 -13.41
C GLY A 12 -3.16 18.01 -14.40
N GLY A 13 -3.82 16.83 -14.42
CA GLY A 13 -3.58 15.56 -15.15
C GLY A 13 -3.18 15.60 -16.64
N GLY A 14 -3.14 16.76 -17.29
CA GLY A 14 -2.46 16.89 -18.57
C GLY A 14 -0.97 16.55 -18.45
N GLY A 15 -0.44 15.79 -19.43
CA GLY A 15 0.99 15.66 -19.67
C GLY A 15 1.72 14.45 -19.06
N LEU A 16 1.06 13.58 -18.27
CA LEU A 16 1.70 12.36 -17.77
C LEU A 16 1.60 11.20 -18.78
N PRO A 17 2.61 10.31 -18.88
CA PRO A 17 2.64 9.22 -19.85
C PRO A 17 1.47 8.23 -19.68
N ARG A 18 1.09 7.54 -20.76
CA ARG A 18 0.04 6.50 -20.72
C ARG A 18 0.32 5.42 -19.67
N THR A 19 1.57 4.98 -19.54
CA THR A 19 1.99 3.97 -18.56
C THR A 19 1.69 4.40 -17.13
N TYR A 20 1.88 5.70 -16.80
CA TYR A 20 1.54 6.22 -15.48
C TYR A 20 0.04 6.10 -15.20
N TRP A 21 -0.81 6.41 -16.18
CA TRP A 21 -2.27 6.31 -16.01
C TRP A 21 -2.75 4.87 -15.82
N VAL A 22 -2.11 3.90 -16.47
CA VAL A 22 -2.40 2.47 -16.24
C VAL A 22 -2.08 2.09 -14.80
N LEU A 23 -0.90 2.47 -14.29
CA LEU A 23 -0.51 2.23 -12.90
C LEU A 23 -1.45 2.94 -11.92
N TRP A 24 -1.82 4.19 -12.21
CA TRP A 24 -2.70 4.99 -11.37
C TRP A 24 -4.11 4.39 -11.26
N VAL A 25 -4.73 4.04 -12.40
CA VAL A 25 -6.07 3.43 -12.42
C VAL A 25 -6.04 2.06 -11.77
N GLY A 26 -5.03 1.24 -12.09
CA GLY A 26 -4.90 -0.08 -11.52
C GLY A 26 -4.66 -0.06 -10.00
N THR A 27 -3.83 0.86 -9.51
CA THR A 27 -3.67 1.11 -8.07
C THR A 27 -4.97 1.56 -7.43
N PHE A 28 -5.74 2.45 -8.07
CA PHE A 28 -7.04 2.87 -7.54
C PHE A 28 -8.01 1.69 -7.40
N VAL A 29 -8.17 0.89 -8.47
CA VAL A 29 -9.06 -0.29 -8.47
C VAL A 29 -8.62 -1.32 -7.44
N ASN A 30 -7.31 -1.58 -7.33
CA ASN A 30 -6.77 -2.48 -6.31
C ASN A 30 -7.05 -1.96 -4.90
N ARG A 31 -6.94 -0.64 -4.67
CA ARG A 31 -7.21 -0.04 -3.35
C ARG A 31 -8.69 -0.04 -2.99
N LEU A 32 -9.59 0.02 -3.97
CA LEU A 32 -11.03 -0.19 -3.75
C LEU A 32 -11.35 -1.60 -3.24
N GLY A 33 -10.55 -2.60 -3.60
CA GLY A 33 -10.74 -4.00 -3.20
C GLY A 33 -9.94 -4.44 -1.97
N SER A 34 -9.12 -3.56 -1.38
CA SER A 34 -8.14 -3.87 -0.32
C SER A 34 -8.79 -4.14 1.05
N PHE A 35 -9.64 -5.17 1.12
CA PHE A 35 -10.49 -5.50 2.26
C PHE A 35 -9.80 -6.41 3.28
N VAL A 36 -8.86 -7.24 2.85
CA VAL A 36 -8.31 -8.31 3.69
C VAL A 36 -7.53 -7.76 4.88
N ALA A 37 -6.62 -6.81 4.66
CA ALA A 37 -5.79 -6.26 5.74
C ALA A 37 -6.59 -5.69 6.93
N PRO A 38 -7.60 -4.81 6.75
CA PRO A 38 -8.37 -4.28 7.86
C PRO A 38 -9.29 -5.31 8.54
N PHE A 39 -9.72 -6.36 7.84
CA PHE A 39 -10.67 -7.35 8.38
C PHE A 39 -10.05 -8.68 8.79
N LEU A 40 -8.74 -8.89 8.59
CA LEU A 40 -8.08 -10.16 8.90
C LEU A 40 -8.25 -10.55 10.37
N ALA A 41 -8.03 -9.62 11.31
CA ALA A 41 -8.20 -9.89 12.74
C ALA A 41 -9.65 -10.24 13.10
N LEU A 42 -10.62 -9.54 12.50
CA LEU A 42 -12.05 -9.81 12.70
C LEU A 42 -12.44 -11.16 12.13
N TYR A 43 -11.96 -11.53 10.94
CA TYR A 43 -12.17 -12.85 10.35
C TYR A 43 -11.63 -13.97 11.25
N LEU A 44 -10.40 -13.84 11.75
CA LEU A 44 -9.78 -14.87 12.59
C LEU A 44 -10.52 -15.07 13.90
N THR A 45 -11.01 -13.99 14.52
CA THR A 45 -11.72 -14.06 15.80
C THR A 45 -13.20 -14.41 15.65
N ARG A 46 -13.93 -13.76 14.74
CA ARG A 46 -15.40 -13.89 14.61
C ARG A 46 -15.84 -15.04 13.73
N GLU A 47 -15.14 -15.30 12.63
CA GLU A 47 -15.50 -16.36 11.68
C GLU A 47 -14.78 -17.67 12.02
N ARG A 48 -13.49 -17.59 12.36
CA ARG A 48 -12.67 -18.78 12.65
C ARG A 48 -12.61 -19.16 14.12
N GLY A 49 -13.07 -18.29 15.02
CA GLY A 49 -13.12 -18.56 16.46
C GLY A 49 -11.73 -18.69 17.10
N PHE A 50 -10.68 -18.15 16.49
CA PHE A 50 -9.34 -18.20 17.05
C PHE A 50 -9.20 -17.27 18.27
N SER A 51 -8.27 -17.62 19.15
CA SER A 51 -7.99 -16.79 20.32
C SER A 51 -7.37 -15.45 19.91
N VAL A 52 -7.39 -14.48 20.83
CA VAL A 52 -6.79 -13.16 20.61
C VAL A 52 -5.28 -13.29 20.40
N GLU A 53 -4.63 -14.19 21.14
CA GLU A 53 -3.19 -14.45 21.02
C GLU A 53 -2.84 -15.05 19.65
N GLN A 54 -3.61 -16.05 19.20
CA GLN A 54 -3.42 -16.66 17.87
C GLN A 54 -3.62 -15.63 16.76
N THR A 55 -4.66 -14.80 16.88
CA THR A 55 -4.96 -13.74 15.92
C THR A 55 -3.84 -12.71 15.87
N GLY A 56 -3.40 -12.23 17.05
CA GLY A 56 -2.30 -11.27 17.16
C GLY A 56 -1.01 -11.81 16.54
N PHE A 57 -0.70 -13.08 16.76
CA PHE A 57 0.46 -13.73 16.16
C PHE A 57 0.37 -13.81 14.62
N ILE A 58 -0.78 -14.21 14.07
CA ILE A 58 -0.98 -14.30 12.60
C ILE A 58 -0.89 -12.91 11.94
N VAL A 59 -1.50 -11.89 12.56
CA VAL A 59 -1.42 -10.51 12.07
C VAL A 59 0.02 -9.97 12.15
N ALA A 60 0.74 -10.29 13.23
CA ALA A 60 2.15 -9.92 13.37
C ALA A 60 3.03 -10.57 12.29
N LEU A 61 2.76 -11.84 11.94
CA LEU A 61 3.43 -12.52 10.82
C LEU A 61 3.14 -11.81 9.49
N ASN A 62 1.90 -11.41 9.23
CA ASN A 62 1.60 -10.62 8.03
C ASN A 62 2.41 -9.32 7.98
N GLY A 63 2.46 -8.57 9.08
CA GLY A 63 3.28 -7.36 9.20
C GLY A 63 4.78 -7.61 9.01
N ALA A 64 5.31 -8.69 9.59
CA ALA A 64 6.71 -9.09 9.42
C ALA A 64 7.04 -9.38 7.95
N GLY A 65 6.15 -10.08 7.24
CA GLY A 65 6.27 -10.29 5.81
C GLY A 65 6.28 -8.99 5.00
N ALA A 66 5.39 -8.04 5.34
CA ALA A 66 5.31 -6.73 4.70
C ALA A 66 6.59 -5.90 4.87
N VAL A 67 7.24 -5.97 6.03
CA VAL A 67 8.55 -5.32 6.25
C VAL A 67 9.62 -5.91 5.33
N MET A 68 9.62 -7.23 5.13
CA MET A 68 10.55 -7.91 4.22
C MET A 68 10.25 -7.60 2.74
N ALA A 69 9.00 -7.28 2.41
CA ALA A 69 8.58 -7.03 1.03
C ALA A 69 9.29 -5.83 0.39
N ALA A 70 9.61 -4.78 1.15
CA ALA A 70 10.21 -3.57 0.61
C ALA A 70 11.61 -3.80 -0.02
N PRO A 71 12.61 -4.35 0.71
CA PRO A 71 13.92 -4.62 0.12
C PRO A 71 13.86 -5.73 -0.94
N LEU A 72 13.06 -6.77 -0.73
CA LEU A 72 12.91 -7.88 -1.68
C LEU A 72 12.26 -7.41 -2.98
N GLY A 73 11.17 -6.65 -2.90
CA GLY A 73 10.47 -6.09 -4.05
C GLY A 73 11.32 -5.10 -4.83
N GLY A 74 12.12 -4.27 -4.16
CA GLY A 74 13.09 -3.40 -4.81
C GLY A 74 14.14 -4.20 -5.59
N MET A 75 14.77 -5.18 -4.94
CA MET A 75 15.77 -6.05 -5.57
C MET A 75 15.19 -6.85 -6.75
N LEU A 76 14.01 -7.44 -6.61
CA LEU A 76 13.37 -8.20 -7.68
C LEU A 76 13.00 -7.29 -8.85
N ALA A 77 12.47 -6.10 -8.58
CA ALA A 77 12.12 -5.13 -9.60
C ALA A 77 13.36 -4.68 -10.38
N ASP A 78 14.49 -4.53 -9.68
CA ASP A 78 15.79 -4.21 -10.27
C ASP A 78 16.35 -5.38 -11.11
N ARG A 79 16.36 -6.61 -10.58
CA ARG A 79 17.03 -7.76 -11.21
C ARG A 79 16.22 -8.51 -12.25
N VAL A 80 14.93 -8.69 -11.99
CA VAL A 80 14.04 -9.51 -12.82
C VAL A 80 13.19 -8.63 -13.75
N GLY A 81 13.02 -7.36 -13.39
CA GLY A 81 12.26 -6.37 -14.15
C GLY A 81 11.06 -5.84 -13.37
N ARG A 82 10.68 -4.60 -13.65
CA ARG A 82 9.59 -3.90 -12.98
C ARG A 82 8.27 -4.60 -13.26
N ARG A 83 8.02 -4.96 -14.52
CA ARG A 83 6.73 -5.51 -14.96
C ARG A 83 6.46 -6.87 -14.35
N LEU A 84 7.46 -7.76 -14.36
CA LEU A 84 7.31 -9.11 -13.82
C LEU A 84 7.19 -9.09 -12.30
N THR A 85 7.94 -8.22 -11.60
CA THR A 85 7.84 -8.09 -10.14
C THR A 85 6.48 -7.54 -9.72
N LEU A 86 5.95 -6.56 -10.46
CA LEU A 86 4.61 -6.01 -10.25
C LEU A 86 3.52 -7.08 -10.43
N ALA A 87 3.44 -7.68 -11.63
CA ALA A 87 2.38 -8.63 -11.94
C ALA A 87 2.49 -9.89 -11.09
N GLY A 88 3.71 -10.42 -10.91
CA GLY A 88 3.99 -11.58 -10.09
C GLY A 88 3.62 -11.38 -8.62
N GLY A 89 3.99 -10.24 -8.02
CA GLY A 89 3.60 -9.90 -6.66
C GLY A 89 2.09 -9.83 -6.48
N LEU A 90 1.39 -9.15 -7.41
CA LEU A 90 -0.08 -9.07 -7.39
C LEU A 90 -0.75 -10.44 -7.51
N TRP A 91 -0.31 -11.30 -8.43
CA TRP A 91 -0.91 -12.64 -8.60
C TRP A 91 -0.63 -13.56 -7.42
N LEU A 92 0.60 -13.56 -6.91
CA LEU A 92 0.97 -14.36 -5.74
C LEU A 92 0.27 -13.87 -4.47
N GLY A 93 0.13 -12.55 -4.31
CA GLY A 93 -0.66 -11.94 -3.25
C GLY A 93 -2.12 -12.35 -3.31
N ALA A 94 -2.75 -12.28 -4.48
CA ALA A 94 -4.12 -12.75 -4.68
C ALA A 94 -4.28 -14.24 -4.33
N GLY A 95 -3.33 -15.08 -4.73
CA GLY A 95 -3.30 -16.50 -4.35
C GLY A 95 -3.21 -16.71 -2.84
N ALA A 96 -2.35 -15.95 -2.15
CA ALA A 96 -2.21 -16.01 -0.70
C ALA A 96 -3.49 -15.57 0.03
N MET A 97 -4.17 -14.51 -0.46
CA MET A 97 -5.47 -14.07 0.06
C MET A 97 -6.52 -15.18 -0.03
N LEU A 98 -6.68 -15.80 -1.21
CA LEU A 98 -7.62 -16.90 -1.38
C LEU A 98 -7.26 -18.08 -0.45
N PHE A 99 -5.97 -18.42 -0.37
CA PHE A 99 -5.54 -19.51 0.49
C PHE A 99 -5.90 -19.26 1.97
N ILE A 100 -5.78 -18.03 2.47
CA ILE A 100 -6.24 -17.67 3.82
C ILE A 100 -7.77 -17.82 3.94
N GLY A 101 -8.52 -17.31 2.96
CA GLY A 101 -9.99 -17.35 2.97
C GLY A 101 -10.58 -18.77 2.98
N PHE A 102 -9.90 -19.72 2.35
CA PHE A 102 -10.32 -21.13 2.27
C PHE A 102 -9.62 -22.07 3.25
N SER A 103 -8.59 -21.60 3.97
CA SER A 103 -7.92 -22.40 5.00
C SER A 103 -8.64 -22.34 6.34
N GLU A 104 -8.63 -23.44 7.08
CA GLU A 104 -9.26 -23.55 8.40
C GLU A 104 -8.25 -23.79 9.52
N THR A 105 -7.06 -24.29 9.18
CA THR A 105 -6.02 -24.62 10.15
C THR A 105 -5.18 -23.39 10.50
N PRO A 106 -5.01 -23.04 11.80
CA PRO A 106 -4.24 -21.86 12.22
C PRO A 106 -2.83 -21.80 11.62
N GLY A 107 -2.10 -22.93 11.60
CA GLY A 107 -0.74 -22.98 11.05
C GLY A 107 -0.68 -22.67 9.55
N ARG A 108 -1.65 -23.16 8.76
CA ARG A 108 -1.73 -22.87 7.32
C ARG A 108 -2.03 -21.39 7.07
N ILE A 109 -2.95 -20.84 7.86
CA ILE A 109 -3.31 -19.42 7.81
C ILE A 109 -2.11 -18.56 8.20
N ALA A 110 -1.35 -18.92 9.24
CA ALA A 110 -0.17 -18.20 9.69
C ALA A 110 0.91 -18.10 8.59
N VAL A 111 1.24 -19.23 7.95
CA VAL A 111 2.18 -19.27 6.83
C VAL A 111 1.67 -18.42 5.67
N ALA A 112 0.39 -18.55 5.32
CA ALA A 112 -0.20 -17.80 4.22
C ALA A 112 -0.29 -16.29 4.52
N ALA A 113 -0.53 -15.89 5.76
CA ALA A 113 -0.51 -14.50 6.20
C ALA A 113 0.89 -13.89 6.08
N PHE A 114 1.93 -14.62 6.50
CA PHE A 114 3.32 -14.22 6.29
C PHE A 114 3.66 -14.08 4.80
N MET A 115 3.28 -15.08 3.98
CA MET A 115 3.47 -15.04 2.53
C MET A 115 2.69 -13.89 1.88
N LEU A 116 1.46 -13.62 2.33
CA LEU A 116 0.67 -12.46 1.87
C LEU A 116 1.38 -11.15 2.18
N GLY A 117 1.98 -11.03 3.37
CA GLY A 117 2.78 -9.85 3.73
C GLY A 117 3.93 -9.63 2.77
N ILE A 118 4.69 -10.69 2.45
CA ILE A 118 5.79 -10.60 1.49
C ILE A 118 5.25 -10.31 0.09
N LEU A 119 4.52 -11.27 -0.48
CA LEU A 119 4.15 -11.30 -1.90
C LEU A 119 3.14 -10.21 -2.25
N GLY A 120 2.20 -9.92 -1.35
CA GLY A 120 1.17 -8.91 -1.55
C GLY A 120 1.70 -7.47 -1.54
N ASP A 121 2.86 -7.22 -0.92
CA ASP A 121 3.47 -5.87 -0.89
C ASP A 121 4.66 -5.71 -1.86
N LEU A 122 5.13 -6.79 -2.48
CA LEU A 122 6.23 -6.79 -3.47
C LEU A 122 6.01 -5.79 -4.63
N TYR A 123 4.75 -5.53 -4.98
CA TYR A 123 4.41 -4.64 -6.09
C TYR A 123 4.68 -3.16 -5.75
N ARG A 124 4.63 -2.75 -4.47
CA ARG A 124 4.69 -1.32 -4.10
C ARG A 124 6.04 -0.66 -4.46
N PRO A 125 7.20 -1.26 -4.14
CA PRO A 125 8.49 -0.73 -4.59
C PRO A 125 8.59 -0.69 -6.11
N ALA A 126 8.07 -1.71 -6.79
CA ALA A 126 8.11 -1.80 -8.23
C ALA A 126 7.22 -0.74 -8.92
N VAL A 127 6.07 -0.36 -8.33
CA VAL A 127 5.22 0.74 -8.84
C VAL A 127 5.97 2.05 -8.69
N SER A 128 6.53 2.32 -7.51
CA SER A 128 7.30 3.55 -7.28
C SER A 128 8.47 3.66 -8.26
N ALA A 129 9.22 2.57 -8.46
CA ALA A 129 10.32 2.57 -9.42
C ALA A 129 9.83 2.78 -10.86
N ALA A 130 8.79 2.09 -11.31
CA ALA A 130 8.21 2.27 -12.65
C ALA A 130 7.72 3.71 -12.88
N VAL A 131 7.12 4.34 -11.87
CA VAL A 131 6.71 5.76 -11.92
C VAL A 131 7.93 6.67 -12.04
N ALA A 132 8.99 6.42 -11.27
CA ALA A 132 10.22 7.18 -11.37
C ALA A 132 10.88 7.03 -12.76
N ASP A 133 10.80 5.84 -13.36
CA ASP A 133 11.37 5.54 -14.68
C ASP A 133 10.61 6.25 -15.81
N VAL A 134 9.27 6.29 -15.76
CA VAL A 134 8.45 6.87 -16.86
C VAL A 134 8.14 8.35 -16.70
N VAL A 135 8.11 8.88 -15.47
CA VAL A 135 7.72 10.27 -15.20
C VAL A 135 8.95 11.20 -15.17
N PRO A 136 8.93 12.32 -15.92
CA PRO A 136 10.00 13.32 -15.88
C PRO A 136 10.27 13.83 -14.45
N PRO A 137 11.53 14.10 -14.06
CA PRO A 137 11.88 14.50 -12.69
C PRO A 137 11.05 15.67 -12.12
N ARG A 138 10.75 16.66 -12.96
CA ARG A 138 9.91 17.84 -12.61
C ARG A 138 8.47 17.49 -12.22
N ASP A 139 7.94 16.39 -12.74
CA ASP A 139 6.56 15.96 -12.55
C ASP A 139 6.42 14.82 -11.52
N ARG A 140 7.54 14.25 -11.03
CA ARG A 140 7.53 13.12 -10.09
C ARG A 140 6.80 13.42 -8.78
N ALA A 141 7.07 14.56 -8.15
CA ALA A 141 6.40 14.94 -6.90
C ALA A 141 4.88 14.99 -7.08
N ARG A 142 4.42 15.52 -8.22
CA ARG A 142 3.01 15.56 -8.60
C ARG A 142 2.46 14.15 -8.86
N ALA A 143 3.18 13.31 -9.60
CA ALA A 143 2.77 11.94 -9.90
C ALA A 143 2.63 11.07 -8.63
N TYR A 144 3.56 11.19 -7.68
CA TYR A 144 3.45 10.52 -6.39
C TYR A 144 2.30 11.08 -5.54
N GLY A 145 2.09 12.40 -5.55
CA GLY A 145 0.94 13.01 -4.89
C GLY A 145 -0.40 12.46 -5.43
N MET A 146 -0.53 12.34 -6.75
CA MET A 146 -1.73 11.78 -7.39
C MET A 146 -1.92 10.29 -7.10
N LEU A 147 -0.84 9.51 -6.96
CA LEU A 147 -0.91 8.11 -6.51
C LEU A 147 -1.36 8.01 -5.05
N TYR A 148 -0.77 8.83 -4.17
CA TYR A 148 -1.16 8.89 -2.77
C TYR A 148 -2.64 9.26 -2.61
N TRP A 149 -3.12 10.18 -3.44
CA TRP A 149 -4.51 10.60 -3.46
C TRP A 149 -5.47 9.44 -3.77
N VAL A 150 -5.21 8.63 -4.81
CA VAL A 150 -6.07 7.47 -5.11
C VAL A 150 -5.96 6.34 -4.11
N ILE A 151 -4.80 6.16 -3.47
CA ILE A 151 -4.65 5.18 -2.40
C ILE A 151 -5.59 5.52 -1.25
N ASN A 152 -5.61 6.78 -0.80
CA ASN A 152 -6.48 7.23 0.28
C ASN A 152 -7.95 7.23 -0.11
N LEU A 153 -8.28 7.67 -1.33
CA LEU A 153 -9.66 7.61 -1.84
C LEU A 153 -10.16 6.16 -1.94
N GLY A 154 -9.31 5.25 -2.41
CA GLY A 154 -9.61 3.82 -2.46
C GLY A 154 -9.93 3.26 -1.08
N PHE A 155 -9.08 3.53 -0.08
CA PHE A 155 -9.33 3.12 1.31
C PHE A 155 -10.61 3.71 1.91
N ALA A 156 -10.88 5.00 1.66
CA ALA A 156 -12.08 5.67 2.16
C ALA A 156 -13.38 5.02 1.67
N ILE A 157 -13.37 4.46 0.46
CA ILE A 157 -14.51 3.75 -0.13
C ILE A 157 -14.49 2.27 0.27
N ALA A 158 -13.30 1.65 0.33
CA ALA A 158 -13.14 0.23 0.56
C ALA A 158 -13.59 -0.19 1.97
N LEU A 159 -13.28 0.59 3.01
CA LEU A 159 -13.61 0.22 4.39
C LEU A 159 -15.14 0.12 4.63
N PRO A 160 -15.97 1.12 4.26
CA PRO A 160 -17.42 1.00 4.35
C PRO A 160 -17.98 -0.17 3.53
N LEU A 161 -17.47 -0.35 2.30
CA LEU A 161 -17.90 -1.44 1.42
C LEU A 161 -17.56 -2.81 2.01
N ALA A 162 -16.37 -2.96 2.60
CA ALA A 162 -15.95 -4.15 3.31
C ALA A 162 -16.83 -4.44 4.52
N GLY A 163 -17.27 -3.42 5.27
CA GLY A 163 -18.21 -3.59 6.38
C GLY A 163 -19.55 -4.19 5.91
N LEU A 164 -20.09 -3.71 4.79
CA LEU A 164 -21.31 -4.25 4.18
C LEU A 164 -21.10 -5.70 3.69
N LEU A 165 -20.00 -5.95 2.97
CA LEU A 165 -19.66 -7.28 2.45
C LEU A 165 -19.37 -8.29 3.56
N ALA A 166 -18.78 -7.87 4.68
CA ALA A 166 -18.54 -8.71 5.85
C ALA A 166 -19.85 -9.27 6.42
N GLY A 167 -20.95 -8.50 6.36
CA GLY A 167 -22.29 -8.94 6.75
C GLY A 167 -22.86 -10.06 5.88
N LEU A 168 -22.37 -10.21 4.64
CA LEU A 168 -22.72 -11.31 3.73
C LEU A 168 -21.77 -12.51 3.86
N GLY A 169 -20.64 -12.34 4.58
CA GLY A 169 -19.65 -13.38 4.86
C GLY A 169 -18.23 -12.93 4.52
N TYR A 170 -17.29 -13.22 5.43
CA TYR A 170 -15.88 -12.81 5.28
C TYR A 170 -15.20 -13.41 4.04
N ARG A 171 -15.62 -14.58 3.57
CA ARG A 171 -15.07 -15.21 2.36
C ARG A 171 -15.24 -14.32 1.12
N LEU A 172 -16.32 -13.55 1.03
CA LEU A 172 -16.53 -12.61 -0.07
C LEU A 172 -15.47 -11.51 -0.11
N LEU A 173 -14.96 -11.08 1.06
CA LEU A 173 -13.89 -10.09 1.15
C LEU A 173 -12.60 -10.61 0.52
N PHE A 174 -12.21 -11.84 0.88
CA PHE A 174 -11.01 -12.48 0.32
C PHE A 174 -11.12 -12.68 -1.19
N ILE A 175 -12.30 -13.12 -1.68
CA ILE A 175 -12.52 -13.33 -3.11
C ILE A 175 -12.50 -12.00 -3.86
N ALA A 176 -13.20 -10.97 -3.38
CA ALA A 176 -13.24 -9.67 -4.04
C ALA A 176 -11.86 -8.99 -4.06
N ASP A 177 -11.11 -9.03 -2.96
CA ASP A 177 -9.76 -8.49 -2.88
C ASP A 177 -8.81 -9.24 -3.83
N ALA A 178 -8.84 -10.58 -3.80
CA ALA A 178 -8.03 -11.39 -4.69
C ALA A 178 -8.36 -11.14 -6.18
N VAL A 179 -9.64 -11.00 -6.55
CA VAL A 179 -10.05 -10.73 -7.93
C VAL A 179 -9.56 -9.36 -8.39
N THR A 180 -9.78 -8.31 -7.60
CA THR A 180 -9.32 -6.95 -7.96
C THR A 180 -7.80 -6.88 -8.04
N THR A 181 -7.08 -7.55 -7.13
CA THR A 181 -5.61 -7.67 -7.13
C THR A 181 -5.12 -8.45 -8.35
N PHE A 182 -5.74 -9.58 -8.67
CA PHE A 182 -5.37 -10.40 -9.82
C PHE A 182 -5.58 -9.66 -11.15
N LEU A 183 -6.75 -9.02 -11.30
CA LEU A 183 -7.08 -8.22 -12.48
C LEU A 183 -6.10 -7.05 -12.65
N TYR A 184 -5.67 -6.42 -11.55
CA TYR A 184 -4.63 -5.40 -11.63
C TYR A 184 -3.32 -5.99 -12.17
N GLY A 185 -2.90 -7.17 -11.70
CA GLY A 185 -1.74 -7.88 -12.25
C GLY A 185 -1.86 -8.14 -13.75
N CYS A 186 -3.05 -8.56 -14.23
CA CYS A 186 -3.33 -8.72 -15.66
C CYS A 186 -3.23 -7.40 -16.44
N CYS A 187 -3.78 -6.31 -15.89
CA CYS A 187 -3.69 -4.98 -16.49
C CYS A 187 -2.24 -4.51 -16.59
N VAL A 188 -1.42 -4.72 -15.56
CA VAL A 188 0.01 -4.40 -15.59
C VAL A 188 0.69 -5.20 -16.68
N TRP A 189 0.48 -6.52 -16.72
CA TRP A 189 1.13 -7.39 -17.69
C TRP A 189 0.81 -6.99 -19.14
N ALA A 190 -0.44 -6.65 -19.41
CA ALA A 190 -0.93 -6.30 -20.75
C ALA A 190 -0.53 -4.88 -21.20
N PHE A 191 -0.52 -3.90 -20.30
CA PHE A 191 -0.45 -2.48 -20.69
C PHE A 191 0.77 -1.71 -20.17
N VAL A 192 1.51 -2.24 -19.20
CA VAL A 192 2.74 -1.62 -18.70
C VAL A 192 3.91 -2.28 -19.42
N PRO A 193 4.69 -1.56 -20.25
CA PRO A 193 5.93 -2.11 -20.80
C PRO A 193 6.97 -2.31 -19.69
N GLU A 194 8.01 -3.09 -19.96
CA GLU A 194 9.15 -3.16 -19.04
C GLU A 194 9.84 -1.79 -19.01
N THR A 195 9.90 -1.16 -17.83
CA THR A 195 10.44 0.20 -17.65
C THR A 195 11.85 0.21 -17.10
N ARG A 196 12.40 -0.94 -16.70
CA ARG A 196 13.76 -1.04 -16.16
C ARG A 196 14.79 -0.46 -17.15
N PRO A 197 15.65 0.48 -16.73
CA PRO A 197 16.71 1.02 -17.57
C PRO A 197 17.71 -0.07 -18.02
N GLN A 198 17.97 -0.18 -19.33
CA GLN A 198 18.88 -1.21 -19.89
C GLN A 198 20.30 -1.13 -19.31
N ALA A 199 20.82 0.07 -19.02
CA ALA A 199 22.16 0.28 -18.47
C ALA A 199 22.33 -0.23 -17.01
N ALA A 200 21.24 -0.44 -16.26
CA ALA A 200 21.30 -0.94 -14.89
C ALA A 200 21.63 -2.44 -14.80
N THR A 201 21.46 -3.17 -15.91
CA THR A 201 21.57 -4.64 -15.97
C THR A 201 22.97 -5.15 -15.61
N GLU A 202 24.04 -4.43 -16.00
CA GLU A 202 25.43 -4.86 -15.76
C GLU A 202 25.89 -4.64 -14.32
N HIS A 203 25.47 -3.54 -13.68
CA HIS A 203 25.86 -3.21 -12.30
C HIS A 203 25.04 -4.00 -11.28
N GLN A 204 23.75 -4.26 -11.56
CA GLN A 204 22.85 -5.00 -10.66
C GLN A 204 23.02 -6.52 -10.72
N ALA A 205 23.51 -7.08 -11.83
CA ALA A 205 23.86 -8.51 -11.91
C ALA A 205 25.01 -8.90 -10.96
N ARG A 206 25.81 -7.91 -10.51
CA ARG A 206 26.90 -8.09 -9.55
C ARG A 206 26.50 -7.81 -8.10
N SER A 207 25.31 -7.26 -7.86
CA SER A 207 24.91 -6.98 -6.48
C SER A 207 24.63 -8.27 -5.73
N THR A 208 24.93 -8.32 -4.44
CA THR A 208 24.67 -9.49 -3.57
C THR A 208 23.62 -9.11 -2.52
N LEU A 209 23.02 -10.08 -1.81
CA LEU A 209 22.20 -9.79 -0.61
C LEU A 209 22.94 -8.90 0.40
N GLY A 210 24.28 -8.96 0.43
CA GLY A 210 25.12 -8.07 1.23
C GLY A 210 24.98 -6.58 0.88
N ASP A 211 24.63 -6.24 -0.37
CA ASP A 211 24.45 -4.84 -0.79
C ASP A 211 23.16 -4.22 -0.24
N LEU A 212 22.17 -5.04 0.14
CA LEU A 212 20.99 -4.56 0.86
C LEU A 212 21.34 -4.01 2.24
N LEU A 213 22.45 -4.47 2.83
CA LEU A 213 22.90 -4.03 4.14
C LEU A 213 23.84 -2.82 4.07
N THR A 214 24.32 -2.46 2.86
CA THR A 214 25.22 -1.32 2.66
C THR A 214 24.65 0.01 3.17
N PRO A 215 23.36 0.36 2.95
CA PRO A 215 22.79 1.59 3.52
C PRO A 215 22.84 1.65 5.05
N PHE A 216 22.79 0.51 5.74
CA PHE A 216 22.90 0.46 7.20
C PHE A 216 24.32 0.73 7.73
N ARG A 217 25.30 0.90 6.84
CA ARG A 217 26.67 1.31 7.21
C ARG A 217 26.85 2.83 7.15
N ASP A 218 25.92 3.57 6.56
CA ASP A 218 25.95 5.02 6.49
C ASP A 218 25.27 5.63 7.72
N GLY A 219 26.07 6.22 8.62
CA GLY A 219 25.60 6.83 9.85
C GLY A 219 24.68 8.04 9.63
N VAL A 220 24.84 8.78 8.52
CA VAL A 220 23.97 9.92 8.19
C VAL A 220 22.61 9.42 7.70
N TYR A 221 22.61 8.38 6.86
CA TYR A 221 21.38 7.71 6.45
C TYR A 221 20.63 7.13 7.66
N LEU A 222 21.33 6.45 8.57
CA LEU A 222 20.72 5.92 9.80
C LEU A 222 20.17 7.02 10.70
N ALA A 223 20.92 8.12 10.89
CA ALA A 223 20.45 9.27 11.67
C ALA A 223 19.19 9.91 11.06
N PHE A 224 19.04 9.88 9.72
CA PHE A 224 17.82 10.30 9.03
C PHE A 224 16.68 9.28 9.16
N CYS A 225 16.98 7.98 9.10
CA CYS A 225 15.98 6.91 9.25
C CYS A 225 15.38 6.86 10.65
N LEU A 226 16.14 7.17 11.70
CA LEU A 226 15.69 7.09 13.09
C LEU A 226 14.44 7.95 13.39
N PRO A 227 14.39 9.27 13.06
CA PRO A 227 13.19 10.06 13.26
C PRO A 227 12.03 9.61 12.36
N VAL A 228 12.29 9.15 11.13
CA VAL A 228 11.26 8.60 10.25
C VAL A 228 10.65 7.33 10.86
N PHE A 229 11.48 6.47 11.44
CA PHE A 229 11.04 5.27 12.13
C PHE A 229 10.23 5.60 13.39
N ALA A 230 10.66 6.58 14.18
CA ALA A 230 9.92 7.05 15.35
C ALA A 230 8.52 7.59 14.96
N LEU A 231 8.45 8.43 13.92
CA LEU A 231 7.18 8.93 13.39
C LEU A 231 6.29 7.79 12.87
N ALA A 232 6.87 6.81 12.19
CA ALA A 232 6.14 5.64 11.71
C ALA A 232 5.58 4.80 12.88
N LEU A 233 6.36 4.60 13.94
CA LEU A 233 5.88 3.90 15.15
C LEU A 233 4.69 4.61 15.79
N LEU A 234 4.77 5.93 15.98
CA LEU A 234 3.67 6.73 16.54
C LEU A 234 2.41 6.63 15.67
N PHE A 235 2.57 6.69 14.35
CA PHE A 235 1.46 6.55 13.40
C PHE A 235 0.81 5.16 13.46
N PHE A 236 1.61 4.09 13.42
CA PHE A 236 1.08 2.72 13.48
C PHE A 236 0.46 2.39 14.84
N GLN A 237 1.03 2.91 15.94
CA GLN A 237 0.43 2.79 17.26
C GLN A 237 -0.93 3.48 17.34
N SER A 238 -1.07 4.66 16.73
CA SER A 238 -2.34 5.40 16.68
C SER A 238 -3.44 4.61 15.97
N THR A 239 -3.08 3.82 14.95
CA THR A 239 -4.00 2.96 14.21
C THR A 239 -4.62 1.86 15.08
N LEU A 240 -3.89 1.34 16.07
CA LEU A 240 -4.42 0.35 17.02
C LEU A 240 -5.15 1.01 18.20
N SER A 241 -4.59 2.09 18.74
CA SER A 241 -5.14 2.76 19.93
C SER A 241 -6.50 3.40 19.67
N LEU A 242 -6.72 3.98 18.48
CA LEU A 242 -7.96 4.65 18.12
C LEU A 242 -9.19 3.72 18.17
N PRO A 243 -9.26 2.59 17.44
CA PRO A 243 -10.43 1.71 17.48
C PRO A 243 -10.67 1.12 18.87
N LEU A 244 -9.62 0.81 19.64
CA LEU A 244 -9.75 0.32 21.01
C LEU A 244 -10.35 1.38 21.95
N THR A 245 -9.90 2.63 21.84
CA THR A 245 -10.41 3.74 22.66
C THR A 245 -11.86 4.08 22.31
N LEU A 246 -12.22 4.04 21.02
CA LEU A 246 -13.60 4.24 20.58
C LEU A 246 -14.51 3.13 21.13
N SER A 247 -14.07 1.86 21.03
CA SER A 247 -14.80 0.72 21.60
C SER A 247 -14.97 0.81 23.12
N ALA A 248 -13.92 1.22 23.85
CA ALA A 248 -13.98 1.44 25.29
C ALA A 248 -14.94 2.57 25.69
N ARG A 249 -15.23 3.51 24.78
CA ARG A 249 -16.25 4.56 24.94
C ARG A 249 -17.64 4.14 24.47
N GLY A 250 -17.83 2.86 24.15
CA GLY A 250 -19.11 2.30 23.69
C GLY A 250 -19.44 2.59 22.22
N LEU A 251 -18.50 3.10 21.43
CA LEU A 251 -18.71 3.34 20.01
C LEU A 251 -18.56 2.05 19.20
N THR A 252 -19.27 2.00 18.07
CA THR A 252 -19.37 0.82 17.23
C THR A 252 -18.24 0.76 16.19
N PRO A 253 -17.98 -0.41 15.58
CA PRO A 253 -17.08 -0.51 14.43
C PRO A 253 -17.47 0.40 13.26
N ALA A 254 -18.76 0.74 13.13
CA ALA A 254 -19.24 1.67 12.10
C ALA A 254 -18.73 3.10 12.35
N ASP A 255 -18.64 3.54 13.61
CA ASP A 255 -18.10 4.85 13.99
C ASP A 255 -16.61 4.97 13.65
N TYR A 256 -15.84 3.91 13.90
CA TYR A 256 -14.44 3.83 13.46
C TYR A 256 -14.32 3.92 11.93
N GLY A 257 -15.16 3.17 11.21
CA GLY A 257 -15.23 3.25 9.74
C GLY A 257 -15.54 4.67 9.25
N LEU A 258 -16.44 5.39 9.92
CA LEU A 258 -16.79 6.77 9.61
C LEU A 258 -15.63 7.74 9.87
N VAL A 259 -14.92 7.62 10.99
CA VAL A 259 -13.71 8.42 11.28
C VAL A 259 -12.65 8.20 10.20
N MET A 260 -12.41 6.95 9.80
CA MET A 260 -11.46 6.61 8.74
C MET A 260 -11.90 7.15 7.36
N ALA A 261 -13.20 7.12 7.06
CA ALA A 261 -13.74 7.72 5.84
C ALA A 261 -13.54 9.24 5.83
N VAL A 262 -13.81 9.93 6.93
CA VAL A 262 -13.56 11.37 7.08
C VAL A 262 -12.07 11.68 6.89
N ASN A 263 -11.17 10.89 7.45
CA ASN A 263 -9.72 11.05 7.23
C ASN A 263 -9.37 10.99 5.73
N GLY A 264 -9.87 9.97 5.01
CA GLY A 264 -9.64 9.85 3.57
C GLY A 264 -10.22 11.02 2.77
N VAL A 265 -11.42 11.49 3.10
CA VAL A 265 -12.04 12.66 2.46
C VAL A 265 -11.25 13.94 2.73
N LEU A 266 -10.79 14.15 3.96
CA LEU A 266 -9.97 15.30 4.33
C LEU A 266 -8.64 15.30 3.58
N ILE A 267 -7.97 14.15 3.48
CA ILE A 267 -6.76 14.01 2.67
C ILE A 267 -7.06 14.41 1.22
N VAL A 268 -8.12 13.85 0.64
CA VAL A 268 -8.53 14.12 -0.75
C VAL A 268 -8.83 15.60 -1.00
N ALA A 269 -9.51 16.25 -0.07
CA ALA A 269 -9.92 17.65 -0.17
C ALA A 269 -8.77 18.63 0.10
N LEU A 270 -7.95 18.39 1.13
CA LEU A 270 -6.92 19.33 1.60
C LEU A 270 -5.58 19.14 0.88
N GLN A 271 -5.24 17.94 0.42
CA GLN A 271 -3.93 17.64 -0.17
C GLN A 271 -3.55 18.57 -1.34
N PRO A 272 -4.44 18.94 -2.29
CA PRO A 272 -4.08 19.89 -3.36
C PRO A 272 -3.69 21.27 -2.83
N PHE A 273 -4.29 21.73 -1.73
CA PHE A 273 -3.99 23.02 -1.11
C PHE A 273 -2.69 22.97 -0.31
N VAL A 274 -2.53 21.95 0.53
CA VAL A 274 -1.31 21.72 1.32
C VAL A 274 -0.11 21.55 0.40
N THR A 275 -0.24 20.76 -0.67
CA THR A 275 0.87 20.56 -1.63
C THR A 275 1.30 21.87 -2.29
N ARG A 276 0.35 22.75 -2.64
CA ARG A 276 0.64 24.09 -3.19
C ARG A 276 1.31 25.00 -2.17
N ALA A 277 0.88 24.96 -0.92
CA ALA A 277 1.45 25.77 0.17
C ALA A 277 2.88 25.31 0.51
N VAL A 278 3.07 24.00 0.70
CA VAL A 278 4.37 23.39 1.05
C VAL A 278 5.37 23.52 -0.09
N GLY A 279 4.93 23.50 -1.35
CA GLY A 279 5.81 23.70 -2.51
C GLY A 279 6.53 25.06 -2.53
N ARG A 280 6.09 26.03 -1.72
CA ARG A 280 6.74 27.35 -1.57
C ARG A 280 7.76 27.40 -0.42
N VAL A 281 7.82 26.34 0.40
CA VAL A 281 8.63 26.26 1.61
C VAL A 281 9.87 25.40 1.35
N ARG A 282 11.00 25.69 2.00
CA ARG A 282 12.20 24.84 1.91
C ARG A 282 11.89 23.43 2.42
N ARG A 283 12.41 22.40 1.74
CA ARG A 283 12.15 20.98 2.05
C ARG A 283 12.45 20.61 3.51
N SER A 284 13.54 21.13 4.07
CA SER A 284 13.90 20.91 5.48
C SER A 284 12.88 21.50 6.45
N THR A 285 12.40 22.71 6.19
CA THR A 285 11.36 23.36 7.00
C THR A 285 10.01 22.67 6.86
N ALA A 286 9.68 22.20 5.66
CA ALA A 286 8.48 21.41 5.43
C ALA A 286 8.49 20.09 6.23
N LEU A 287 9.63 19.39 6.26
CA LEU A 287 9.81 18.18 7.06
C LEU A 287 9.73 18.47 8.57
N ALA A 288 10.33 19.57 9.03
CA ALA A 288 10.26 19.97 10.43
C ALA A 288 8.82 20.32 10.86
N LEU A 289 8.09 21.10 10.04
CA LEU A 289 6.68 21.42 10.27
C LEU A 289 5.80 20.17 10.29
N ALA A 290 6.03 19.23 9.37
CA ALA A 290 5.33 17.96 9.35
C ALA A 290 5.57 17.18 10.66
N GLY A 291 6.83 17.11 11.13
CA GLY A 291 7.16 16.44 12.39
C GLY A 291 6.55 17.07 13.65
N VAL A 292 6.25 18.38 13.63
CA VAL A 292 5.57 19.06 14.75
C VAL A 292 4.06 18.87 14.73
N LEU A 293 3.47 18.67 13.54
CA LEU A 293 2.02 18.55 13.34
C LEU A 293 1.49 17.10 13.41
N THR A 294 2.38 16.11 13.42
CA THR A 294 2.04 14.67 13.42
C THR A 294 2.19 14.08 14.81
#